data_AF-A0A0Q7I9F1-F1
#
_entry.id   AF-A0A0Q7I9F1-F1
#
_cell.length_a   1.000
_cell.length_b   1.000
_cell.length_c   1.000
_cell.angle_alpha   90.00
_cell.angle_beta   90.00
_cell.angle_gamma   90.00
#
_symmetry.space_group_name_H-M   'P 1'
#
loop_
_entity.id
_entity.type
_entity.pdbx_description
1 polymer ?
#
loop_
_entity_poly.entity_id
_entity_poly.type
_entity_poly.pdbx_seq_one_letter_code
_entity_poly.pdbx_strand_id
1 'polypeptide(L)'
;MIVEADHFPTTETVLSIPLAVAEYLVLEGLTAPQMRIALTLLCLAGAGGQVRIEKPSLERMTGVSMDAANRTLDPVRKTLLGLHGHPSSGSAVFADIVYEPGKRGVSFGVVSATLSREMRGVMAETGTRMMKLPADEMREYSSVPSIILRLRLGAALEADKTAAVARMRLRPEDLQPTFGGYARSAVVRTTSRVTGEVAEHVSLARAGAVLVDPAVNEITKISNSMRVKAGRRMAGRKWAAIVVEATRLQFLPRLTKPAPKLAGAKGSMTFRPGVAPDFRNS
;
A
#
# COMPACT_ATOMS: atom_id res chain seq x y z
N MET A 1 -21.31 -0.68 -18.37
CA MET A 1 -21.11 0.71 -17.92
C MET A 1 -19.62 0.95 -17.92
N ILE A 2 -19.11 1.68 -18.93
CA ILE A 2 -17.70 2.02 -19.03
C ILE A 2 -17.49 3.23 -18.12
N VAL A 3 -16.62 3.12 -17.12
CA VAL A 3 -16.24 4.27 -16.30
C VAL A 3 -15.20 5.06 -17.10
N GLU A 4 -15.64 6.14 -17.73
CA GLU A 4 -14.73 7.13 -18.33
C GLU A 4 -14.15 7.97 -17.19
N ALA A 5 -12.86 7.78 -16.93
CA ALA A 5 -12.13 8.58 -15.94
C ALA A 5 -11.73 9.92 -16.56
N ASP A 6 -12.69 10.81 -16.76
CA ASP A 6 -12.44 12.17 -17.22
C ASP A 6 -11.74 12.98 -16.12
N HIS A 7 -10.60 13.57 -16.49
CA HIS A 7 -9.91 14.67 -15.81
C HIS A 7 -9.89 14.60 -14.27
N PHE A 8 -8.90 13.89 -13.70
CA PHE A 8 -8.64 13.96 -12.26
C PHE A 8 -8.16 15.37 -11.85
N PRO A 9 -8.88 16.07 -10.95
CA PRO A 9 -8.39 17.30 -10.34
C PRO A 9 -7.17 16.99 -9.45
N THR A 10 -6.36 18.01 -9.18
CA THR A 10 -5.09 18.01 -8.40
C THR A 10 -5.18 17.52 -6.95
N THR A 11 -6.32 17.00 -6.52
CA THR A 11 -6.53 16.32 -5.23
C THR A 11 -5.95 14.90 -5.25
N GLU A 12 -5.34 14.49 -4.14
CA GLU A 12 -4.79 13.15 -3.88
C GLU A 12 -5.62 12.05 -4.57
N THR A 13 -5.05 11.44 -5.61
CA THR A 13 -5.72 10.33 -6.30
C THR A 13 -5.66 9.11 -5.40
N VAL A 14 -6.81 8.66 -4.90
CA VAL A 14 -6.91 7.49 -4.03
C VAL A 14 -7.40 6.30 -4.84
N LEU A 15 -6.60 5.24 -4.90
CA LEU A 15 -7.00 3.95 -5.44
C LEU A 15 -7.84 3.21 -4.40
N SER A 16 -9.00 2.71 -4.81
CA SER A 16 -9.84 1.86 -3.98
C SER A 16 -9.67 0.41 -4.44
N ILE A 17 -9.15 -0.44 -3.56
CA ILE A 17 -8.93 -1.86 -3.83
C ILE A 17 -9.81 -2.71 -2.91
N PRO A 18 -10.51 -3.75 -3.42
CA PRO A 18 -11.27 -4.64 -2.56
C PRO A 18 -10.35 -5.34 -1.56
N LEU A 19 -10.81 -5.51 -0.32
CA LEU A 19 -9.97 -5.97 0.79
C LEU A 19 -9.36 -7.34 0.53
N ALA A 20 -10.14 -8.28 0.02
CA ALA A 20 -9.64 -9.62 -0.29
C ALA A 20 -8.55 -9.63 -1.37
N VAL A 21 -8.58 -8.66 -2.30
CA VAL A 21 -7.51 -8.48 -3.28
C VAL A 21 -6.25 -8.04 -2.55
N ALA A 22 -6.37 -7.07 -1.65
CA ALA A 22 -5.26 -6.64 -0.81
C ALA A 22 -4.76 -7.74 0.16
N GLU A 23 -5.60 -8.73 0.51
CA GLU A 23 -5.25 -9.87 1.39
C GLU A 23 -4.63 -11.07 0.66
N TYR A 24 -5.03 -11.35 -0.59
CA TYR A 24 -4.63 -12.60 -1.26
C TYR A 24 -3.96 -12.41 -2.61
N LEU A 25 -4.10 -11.25 -3.26
CA LEU A 25 -3.54 -11.05 -4.60
C LEU A 25 -2.01 -11.10 -4.58
N VAL A 26 -1.44 -11.98 -5.38
CA VAL A 26 -0.05 -11.88 -5.85
C VAL A 26 -0.06 -11.88 -7.36
N LEU A 27 0.46 -10.82 -7.98
CA LEU A 27 0.63 -10.75 -9.43
C LEU A 27 2.01 -11.27 -9.78
N GLU A 28 2.06 -12.46 -10.38
CA GLU A 28 3.33 -13.12 -10.64
C GLU A 28 4.08 -12.52 -11.84
N GLY A 29 5.41 -12.55 -11.77
CA GLY A 29 6.29 -12.20 -12.88
C GLY A 29 6.45 -10.70 -13.16
N LEU A 30 5.87 -9.83 -12.33
CA LEU A 30 5.93 -8.38 -12.52
C LEU A 30 7.14 -7.74 -11.80
N THR A 31 7.66 -6.66 -12.37
CA THR A 31 8.54 -5.72 -11.66
C THR A 31 7.70 -4.72 -10.85
N ALA A 32 8.31 -3.95 -9.94
CA ALA A 32 7.57 -2.95 -9.17
C ALA A 32 6.85 -1.89 -10.04
N PRO A 33 7.45 -1.35 -11.12
CA PRO A 33 6.73 -0.51 -12.09
C PRO A 33 5.49 -1.20 -12.69
N GLN A 34 5.63 -2.45 -13.13
CA GLN A 34 4.53 -3.20 -13.74
C GLN A 34 3.44 -3.56 -12.73
N MET A 35 3.82 -3.89 -11.49
CA MET A 35 2.90 -4.14 -10.39
C MET A 35 2.06 -2.89 -10.08
N ARG A 36 2.67 -1.70 -10.08
CA ARG A 36 1.95 -0.43 -9.93
C ARG A 36 0.92 -0.20 -11.04
N ILE A 37 1.30 -0.45 -12.29
CA ILE A 37 0.38 -0.36 -13.44
C ILE A 37 -0.77 -1.35 -13.28
N ALA A 38 -0.46 -2.63 -13.03
CA ALA A 38 -1.45 -3.69 -12.92
C ALA A 38 -2.46 -3.42 -11.79
N LEU A 39 -1.97 -3.03 -10.61
CA LEU A 39 -2.84 -2.67 -9.48
C LEU A 39 -3.69 -1.44 -9.79
N THR A 40 -3.13 -0.42 -10.45
CA THR A 40 -3.88 0.78 -10.83
C THR A 40 -5.02 0.44 -11.79
N LEU A 41 -4.74 -0.33 -12.85
CA LEU A 41 -5.76 -0.78 -13.80
C LEU A 41 -6.82 -1.64 -13.11
N LEU A 42 -6.41 -2.52 -12.19
CA LEU A 42 -7.33 -3.36 -11.43
C LEU A 42 -8.27 -2.52 -10.53
N CYS A 43 -7.73 -1.54 -9.81
CA CYS A 43 -8.51 -0.67 -8.94
C CYS A 43 -9.50 0.19 -9.73
N LEU A 44 -9.08 0.72 -10.89
CA LEU A 44 -9.92 1.54 -11.74
C LEU A 44 -11.01 0.73 -12.44
N ALA A 45 -10.72 -0.51 -12.86
CA ALA A 45 -11.72 -1.38 -13.45
C ALA A 45 -12.82 -1.77 -12.43
N GLY A 46 -12.44 -1.92 -11.16
CA GLY A 46 -13.34 -2.23 -10.06
C GLY A 46 -14.25 -3.43 -10.34
N ALA A 47 -15.46 -3.39 -9.80
CA ALA A 47 -16.48 -4.42 -10.06
C ALA A 47 -17.04 -4.39 -11.51
N GLY A 48 -16.91 -3.26 -12.21
CA GLY A 48 -17.33 -3.13 -13.62
C GLY A 48 -16.46 -3.96 -14.56
N GLY A 49 -15.23 -4.28 -14.14
CA GLY A 49 -14.33 -5.18 -14.85
C GLY A 49 -13.75 -4.62 -16.15
N GLN A 50 -13.92 -3.32 -16.41
CA GLN A 50 -13.37 -2.62 -17.57
C GLN A 50 -12.92 -1.22 -17.15
N VAL A 51 -11.80 -0.78 -17.69
CA VAL A 51 -11.25 0.58 -17.49
C VAL A 51 -10.74 1.13 -18.81
N ARG A 52 -10.93 2.44 -19.00
CA ARG A 52 -10.29 3.26 -20.03
C ARG A 52 -9.60 4.43 -19.34
N ILE A 53 -8.29 4.60 -19.54
CA ILE A 53 -7.51 5.67 -18.92
C ILE A 53 -6.52 6.28 -19.91
N GLU A 54 -6.41 7.61 -19.92
CA GLU A 54 -5.41 8.30 -20.73
C GLU A 54 -3.99 8.03 -20.23
N LYS A 55 -3.04 7.90 -21.16
CA LYS A 55 -1.61 7.68 -20.90
C LYS A 55 -1.07 8.63 -19.82
N PRO A 56 -1.22 9.97 -19.91
CA PRO A 56 -0.67 10.88 -18.90
C PRO A 56 -1.27 10.68 -17.51
N SER A 57 -2.54 10.26 -17.42
CA SER A 57 -3.18 9.98 -16.13
C SER A 57 -2.64 8.69 -15.51
N LEU A 58 -2.46 7.64 -16.31
CA LEU A 58 -1.84 6.39 -15.84
C LEU A 58 -0.38 6.61 -15.42
N GLU A 59 0.39 7.38 -16.18
CA GLU A 59 1.79 7.73 -15.86
C GLU A 59 1.86 8.52 -14.54
N ARG A 60 0.95 9.48 -14.32
CA ARG A 60 0.87 10.25 -13.06
C ARG A 60 0.56 9.37 -11.85
N MET A 61 -0.41 8.45 -11.98
CA MET A 61 -0.84 7.57 -10.88
C MET A 61 0.22 6.50 -10.53
N THR A 62 0.94 6.01 -11.53
CA THR A 62 1.89 4.90 -11.35
C THR A 62 3.33 5.37 -11.17
N GLY A 63 3.67 6.56 -11.65
CA GLY A 63 5.04 7.06 -11.76
C GLY A 63 5.88 6.33 -12.81
N VAL A 64 5.25 5.66 -13.79
CA VAL A 64 5.92 4.85 -14.81
C VAL A 64 5.74 5.48 -16.18
N SER A 65 6.84 5.76 -16.89
CA SER A 65 6.76 6.23 -18.28
C SER A 65 6.24 5.12 -19.21
N MET A 66 5.35 5.53 -20.11
CA MET A 66 4.71 4.71 -21.14
C MET A 66 5.22 5.09 -22.54
N ASP A 67 6.47 5.54 -22.67
CA ASP A 67 7.08 5.84 -23.96
C ASP A 67 7.23 4.58 -24.83
N ALA A 68 7.53 3.44 -24.20
CA ALA A 68 7.47 2.12 -24.81
C ALA A 68 6.23 1.33 -24.34
N ALA A 69 5.04 1.95 -24.42
CA ALA A 69 3.78 1.44 -23.83
C ALA A 69 3.55 -0.07 -24.03
N ASN A 70 3.68 -0.59 -25.25
CA ASN A 70 3.47 -2.01 -25.52
C ASN A 70 4.48 -2.93 -24.80
N ARG A 71 5.75 -2.51 -24.70
CA ARG A 71 6.77 -3.26 -23.95
C ARG A 71 6.51 -3.20 -22.45
N THR A 72 6.06 -2.05 -21.95
CA THR A 72 5.71 -1.87 -20.53
C THR A 72 4.49 -2.71 -20.14
N LEU A 73 3.48 -2.80 -21.01
CA LEU A 73 2.23 -3.51 -20.76
C LEU A 73 2.27 -5.01 -21.05
N ASP A 74 3.20 -5.50 -21.88
CA ASP A 74 3.24 -6.93 -22.25
C ASP A 74 3.33 -7.88 -21.03
N PRO A 75 4.17 -7.61 -20.01
CA PRO A 75 4.18 -8.44 -18.81
C PRO A 75 2.89 -8.31 -17.99
N VAL A 76 2.27 -7.13 -17.99
CA VAL A 76 0.98 -6.90 -17.30
C VAL A 76 -0.16 -7.68 -17.96
N ARG A 77 -0.17 -7.76 -19.30
CA ARG A 77 -1.14 -8.58 -20.06
C ARG A 77 -1.07 -10.05 -19.69
N LYS A 78 0.15 -10.55 -19.48
CA LYS A 78 0.43 -11.97 -19.21
C LYS A 78 0.41 -12.31 -17.72
N THR A 79 0.09 -11.35 -16.86
CA THR A 79 0.14 -11.59 -15.41
C THR A 79 -0.94 -12.57 -14.98
N LEU A 80 -0.53 -13.50 -14.14
CA LEU A 80 -1.41 -14.53 -13.60
C LEU A 80 -1.77 -14.20 -12.15
N LEU A 81 -2.98 -14.63 -11.80
CA LEU A 81 -3.56 -14.50 -10.49
C LEU A 81 -2.92 -15.53 -9.56
N GLY A 82 -2.06 -15.09 -8.64
CA GLY A 82 -1.61 -15.91 -7.52
C GLY A 82 -2.59 -15.75 -6.36
N LEU A 83 -3.50 -16.70 -6.16
CA LEU A 83 -4.36 -16.78 -4.99
C LEU A 83 -4.12 -18.11 -4.30
N HIS A 84 -3.40 -18.09 -3.18
CA HIS A 84 -3.07 -19.32 -2.49
C HIS A 84 -4.35 -20.06 -2.01
N GLY A 85 -4.54 -21.29 -2.46
CA GLY A 85 -5.69 -22.13 -2.09
C GLY A 85 -6.99 -21.82 -2.84
N HIS A 86 -6.99 -20.92 -3.84
CA HIS A 86 -8.18 -20.59 -4.63
C HIS A 86 -8.17 -21.34 -5.98
N PRO A 87 -9.32 -21.85 -6.47
CA PRO A 87 -9.40 -22.55 -7.74
C PRO A 87 -8.98 -21.69 -8.95
N SER A 88 -9.08 -20.36 -8.82
CA SER A 88 -8.66 -19.41 -9.85
C SER A 88 -7.16 -19.06 -9.82
N SER A 89 -6.36 -19.72 -8.98
CA SER A 89 -4.91 -19.52 -9.00
C SER A 89 -4.33 -19.98 -10.34
N GLY A 90 -3.47 -19.16 -10.94
CA GLY A 90 -2.91 -19.41 -12.27
C GLY A 90 -3.78 -18.92 -13.44
N SER A 91 -4.98 -18.39 -13.18
CA SER A 91 -5.80 -17.75 -14.21
C SER A 91 -5.24 -16.38 -14.60
N ALA A 92 -5.48 -15.94 -15.83
CA ALA A 92 -5.12 -14.58 -16.24
C ALA A 92 -5.88 -13.53 -15.42
N VAL A 93 -5.23 -12.42 -15.07
CA VAL A 93 -5.88 -11.31 -14.34
C VAL A 93 -6.68 -10.43 -15.30
N PHE A 94 -6.13 -10.18 -16.47
CA PHE A 94 -6.74 -9.39 -17.53
C PHE A 94 -7.12 -10.31 -18.69
N ALA A 95 -8.34 -10.15 -19.20
CA ALA A 95 -8.73 -10.74 -20.48
C ALA A 95 -8.01 -10.03 -21.63
N ASP A 96 -7.85 -8.71 -21.53
CA ASP A 96 -7.18 -7.91 -22.55
C ASP A 96 -6.65 -6.59 -21.97
N ILE A 97 -5.56 -6.08 -22.56
CA ILE A 97 -5.05 -4.72 -22.34
C ILE A 97 -4.58 -4.13 -23.67
N VAL A 98 -5.29 -3.13 -24.15
CA VAL A 98 -5.02 -2.46 -25.42
C VAL A 98 -4.45 -1.07 -25.15
N TYR A 99 -3.40 -0.71 -25.90
CA TYR A 99 -2.92 0.66 -25.95
C TYR A 99 -3.22 1.25 -27.33
N GLU A 100 -4.07 2.27 -27.37
CA GLU A 100 -4.37 3.05 -28.55
C GLU A 100 -3.48 4.30 -28.56
N PRO A 101 -2.52 4.42 -29.48
CA PRO A 101 -1.65 5.59 -29.53
C PRO A 101 -2.45 6.84 -29.90
N GLY A 102 -2.19 7.94 -29.20
CA GLY A 102 -2.78 9.24 -29.50
C GLY A 102 -2.17 9.87 -30.76
N LYS A 103 -2.87 10.84 -31.35
CA LYS A 103 -2.35 11.64 -32.45
C LYS A 103 -1.61 12.86 -31.90
N ARG A 104 -0.37 13.07 -32.35
CA ARG A 104 0.49 14.18 -31.88
C ARG A 104 -0.24 15.53 -32.03
N GLY A 105 -0.36 16.25 -30.91
CA GLY A 105 -1.03 17.56 -30.87
C GLY A 105 -2.56 17.52 -30.93
N VAL A 106 -3.19 16.34 -30.93
CA VAL A 106 -4.64 16.18 -31.08
C VAL A 106 -5.25 15.38 -29.93
N SER A 107 -4.68 14.23 -29.59
CA SER A 107 -5.20 13.37 -28.53
C SER A 107 -4.10 12.67 -27.76
N PHE A 108 -4.39 12.36 -26.49
CA PHE A 108 -3.55 11.48 -25.70
C PHE A 108 -3.77 10.03 -26.11
N GLY A 109 -2.73 9.20 -25.92
CA GLY A 109 -2.89 7.75 -26.04
C GLY A 109 -3.76 7.22 -24.90
N VAL A 110 -4.45 6.11 -25.14
CA VAL A 110 -5.39 5.53 -24.20
C VAL A 110 -5.00 4.09 -23.91
N VAL A 111 -5.03 3.72 -22.64
CA VAL A 111 -4.93 2.34 -22.18
C VAL A 111 -6.31 1.86 -21.78
N SER A 112 -6.76 0.79 -22.42
CA SER A 112 -8.01 0.10 -22.10
C SER A 112 -7.66 -1.27 -21.53
N ALA A 113 -8.27 -1.65 -20.41
CA ALA A 113 -8.08 -2.98 -19.83
C ALA A 113 -9.42 -3.62 -19.45
N THR A 114 -9.54 -4.92 -19.69
CA THR A 114 -10.69 -5.73 -19.29
C THR A 114 -10.21 -6.85 -18.37
N LEU A 115 -10.85 -6.98 -17.19
CA LEU A 115 -10.56 -8.06 -16.26
C LEU A 115 -11.05 -9.40 -16.81
N SER A 116 -10.33 -10.47 -16.47
CA SER A 116 -10.77 -11.83 -16.80
C SER A 116 -12.09 -12.18 -16.10
N ARG A 117 -12.77 -13.23 -16.57
CA ARG A 117 -14.01 -13.71 -15.93
C ARG A 117 -13.75 -14.10 -14.48
N GLU A 118 -12.65 -14.78 -14.24
CA GLU A 118 -12.20 -15.27 -12.94
C GLU A 118 -11.91 -14.09 -12.01
N MET A 119 -11.17 -13.09 -12.49
CA MET A 119 -10.86 -11.92 -11.67
C MET A 119 -12.11 -11.09 -11.36
N ARG A 120 -13.07 -10.98 -12.29
CA ARG A 120 -14.38 -10.36 -12.01
C ARG A 120 -15.16 -11.13 -10.95
N GLY A 121 -15.11 -12.47 -10.97
CA GLY A 121 -15.68 -13.30 -9.91
C GLY A 121 -15.09 -12.96 -8.55
N VAL A 122 -13.75 -12.91 -8.46
CA VAL A 122 -13.03 -12.52 -7.24
C VAL A 122 -13.41 -11.09 -6.80
N MET A 123 -13.53 -10.14 -7.73
CA MET A 123 -13.97 -8.77 -7.39
C MET A 123 -15.40 -8.73 -6.84
N ALA A 124 -16.31 -9.54 -7.40
CA ALA A 124 -17.71 -9.57 -7.01
C ALA A 124 -17.93 -10.25 -5.65
N GLU A 125 -17.25 -11.37 -5.40
CA GLU A 125 -17.36 -12.13 -4.13
C GLU A 125 -16.86 -11.33 -2.92
N THR A 126 -15.95 -10.39 -3.15
CA THR A 126 -15.22 -9.68 -2.09
C THR A 126 -15.76 -8.27 -1.84
N GLY A 127 -16.83 -7.91 -2.57
CA GLY A 127 -17.21 -6.55 -2.94
C GLY A 127 -18.00 -5.70 -1.95
N THR A 128 -17.64 -5.65 -0.66
CA THR A 128 -18.19 -4.59 0.23
C THR A 128 -17.14 -3.79 0.98
N ARG A 129 -15.95 -4.35 1.19
CA ARG A 129 -14.89 -3.70 1.97
C ARG A 129 -13.78 -3.26 1.04
N MET A 130 -13.53 -1.96 1.01
CA MET A 130 -12.48 -1.35 0.20
C MET A 130 -11.38 -0.81 1.10
N MET A 131 -10.12 -1.07 0.73
CA MET A 131 -8.97 -0.38 1.27
C MET A 131 -8.63 0.80 0.37
N LYS A 132 -8.37 1.95 0.99
CA LYS A 132 -7.84 3.14 0.30
C LYS A 132 -6.33 3.08 0.23
N LEU A 133 -5.81 3.33 -0.96
CA LEU A 133 -4.40 3.29 -1.26
C LEU A 133 -4.02 4.57 -2.00
N PRO A 134 -3.32 5.52 -1.35
CA PRO A 134 -2.92 6.76 -2.01
C PRO A 134 -1.98 6.46 -3.20
N ALA A 135 -2.28 7.03 -4.37
CA ALA A 135 -1.51 6.77 -5.59
C ALA A 135 -0.09 7.35 -5.49
N ASP A 136 0.08 8.43 -4.74
CA ASP A 136 1.36 9.06 -4.38
C ASP A 136 2.23 8.14 -3.51
N GLU A 137 1.66 7.45 -2.50
CA GLU A 137 2.39 6.40 -1.78
C GLU A 137 2.78 5.27 -2.76
N MET A 138 1.85 4.87 -3.63
CA MET A 138 2.07 3.73 -4.52
C MET A 138 3.18 3.94 -5.54
N ARG A 139 3.31 5.13 -6.11
CA ARG A 139 4.36 5.45 -7.08
C ARG A 139 5.77 5.43 -6.49
N GLU A 140 5.91 5.55 -5.17
CA GLU A 140 7.20 5.60 -4.51
C GLU A 140 7.75 4.21 -4.16
N TYR A 141 6.90 3.17 -4.10
CA TYR A 141 7.39 1.81 -3.81
C TYR A 141 8.28 1.28 -4.94
N SER A 142 9.53 1.00 -4.57
CA SER A 142 10.56 0.51 -5.51
C SER A 142 10.61 -1.01 -5.61
N SER A 143 10.00 -1.74 -4.67
CA SER A 143 10.03 -3.21 -4.64
C SER A 143 8.63 -3.85 -4.61
N VAL A 144 8.47 -4.99 -5.28
CA VAL A 144 7.21 -5.76 -5.22
C VAL A 144 6.92 -6.28 -3.81
N PRO A 145 7.90 -6.79 -3.04
CA PRO A 145 7.68 -7.16 -1.64
C PRO A 145 7.12 -6.01 -0.80
N SER A 146 7.56 -4.77 -1.02
CA SER A 146 7.02 -3.59 -0.32
C SER A 146 5.56 -3.34 -0.67
N ILE A 147 5.22 -3.41 -1.95
CA ILE A 147 3.83 -3.26 -2.42
C ILE A 147 2.95 -4.34 -1.79
N ILE A 148 3.36 -5.61 -1.88
CA ILE A 148 2.61 -6.74 -1.29
C ILE A 148 2.44 -6.53 0.21
N LEU A 149 3.53 -6.25 0.93
CA LEU A 149 3.49 -6.08 2.38
C LEU A 149 2.59 -4.91 2.79
N ARG A 150 2.62 -3.79 2.05
CA ARG A 150 1.74 -2.64 2.26
C ARG A 150 0.27 -3.00 2.06
N LEU A 151 -0.04 -3.80 1.05
CA LEU A 151 -1.40 -4.26 0.78
C LEU A 151 -1.91 -5.16 1.93
N ARG A 152 -1.11 -6.14 2.35
CA ARG A 152 -1.47 -7.07 3.43
C ARG A 152 -1.66 -6.37 4.77
N LEU A 153 -0.74 -5.47 5.14
CA LEU A 153 -0.82 -4.71 6.39
C LEU A 153 -1.98 -3.71 6.37
N GLY A 154 -2.20 -3.04 5.25
CA GLY A 154 -3.34 -2.15 5.08
C GLY A 154 -4.66 -2.91 5.16
N ALA A 155 -4.72 -4.10 4.57
CA ALA A 155 -5.90 -4.94 4.65
C ALA A 155 -6.17 -5.40 6.08
N ALA A 156 -5.14 -5.84 6.81
CA ALA A 156 -5.28 -6.21 8.22
C ALA A 156 -5.75 -5.04 9.11
N LEU A 157 -5.29 -3.82 8.84
CA LEU A 157 -5.76 -2.61 9.53
C LEU A 157 -7.19 -2.20 9.16
N GLU A 158 -7.65 -2.48 7.94
CA GLU A 158 -9.02 -2.21 7.51
C GLU A 158 -9.99 -3.34 7.92
N ALA A 159 -9.48 -4.56 8.13
CA ALA A 159 -10.22 -5.71 8.64
C ALA A 159 -10.74 -5.45 10.07
N ASP A 160 -9.92 -4.83 10.91
CA ASP A 160 -10.29 -4.38 12.25
C ASP A 160 -10.12 -2.85 12.36
N LYS A 161 -11.19 -2.11 12.07
CA LYS A 161 -11.20 -0.64 12.12
C LYS A 161 -10.97 -0.09 13.54
N THR A 162 -11.15 -0.91 14.57
CA THR A 162 -10.95 -0.51 15.97
C THR A 162 -9.52 -0.76 16.45
N ALA A 163 -8.80 -1.66 15.78
CA ALA A 163 -7.40 -1.91 16.10
C ALA A 163 -6.51 -0.74 15.69
N ALA A 164 -5.83 -0.16 16.68
CA ALA A 164 -4.74 0.78 16.43
C ALA A 164 -3.52 0.07 15.79
N VAL A 165 -3.38 -1.25 15.99
CA VAL A 165 -2.24 -2.05 15.56
C VAL A 165 -2.71 -3.36 14.92
N ALA A 166 -2.26 -3.63 13.71
CA ALA A 166 -2.36 -4.93 13.06
C ALA A 166 -1.03 -5.69 13.18
N ARG A 167 -1.10 -7.00 13.39
CA ARG A 167 0.06 -7.89 13.49
C ARG A 167 -0.03 -9.00 12.46
N MET A 168 1.00 -9.15 11.65
CA MET A 168 1.16 -10.24 10.72
C MET A 168 2.32 -11.13 11.18
N ARG A 169 2.07 -12.42 11.35
CA ARG A 169 3.09 -13.40 11.75
C ARG A 169 3.41 -14.28 10.55
N LEU A 170 4.64 -14.21 10.06
CA LEU A 170 5.13 -14.95 8.90
C LEU A 170 6.00 -16.12 9.35
N ARG A 171 5.51 -17.35 9.19
CA ARG A 171 6.29 -18.59 9.33
C ARG A 171 6.85 -19.02 7.96
N PRO A 172 7.75 -20.00 7.88
CA PRO A 172 8.30 -20.45 6.60
C PRO A 172 7.21 -20.85 5.60
N GLU A 173 6.17 -21.53 6.08
CA GLU A 173 5.00 -21.95 5.28
C GLU A 173 4.14 -20.77 4.79
N ASP A 174 4.18 -19.62 5.46
CA ASP A 174 3.38 -18.44 5.12
C ASP A 174 4.07 -17.53 4.08
N LEU A 175 5.38 -17.72 3.83
CA LEU A 175 6.15 -16.86 2.91
C LEU A 175 5.72 -17.01 1.45
N GLN A 176 5.55 -18.24 0.98
CA GLN A 176 5.11 -18.50 -0.39
C GLN A 176 3.66 -18.02 -0.62
N PRO A 177 2.68 -18.27 0.27
CA PRO A 177 1.36 -17.66 0.18
C PRO A 177 1.36 -16.13 0.19
N THR A 178 2.25 -15.52 0.98
CA THR A 178 2.29 -14.06 1.13
C THR A 178 2.92 -13.38 -0.08
N PHE A 179 4.10 -13.86 -0.50
CA PHE A 179 4.94 -13.21 -1.51
C PHE A 179 4.95 -13.95 -2.86
N GLY A 180 4.21 -15.06 -3.02
CA GLY A 180 4.19 -15.89 -4.24
C GLY A 180 5.60 -16.20 -4.76
N GLY A 181 5.78 -16.13 -6.09
CA GLY A 181 7.07 -16.34 -6.74
C GLY A 181 8.25 -15.47 -6.24
N TYR A 182 8.00 -14.37 -5.51
CA TYR A 182 9.05 -13.52 -4.92
C TYR A 182 9.68 -14.13 -3.66
N ALA A 183 9.01 -15.08 -3.00
CA ALA A 183 9.55 -15.82 -1.87
C ALA A 183 10.78 -16.67 -2.24
N ARG A 184 10.99 -16.96 -3.53
CA ARG A 184 12.19 -17.66 -4.04
C ARG A 184 13.50 -16.99 -3.65
N SER A 185 13.50 -15.66 -3.46
CA SER A 185 14.67 -14.92 -2.99
C SER A 185 15.11 -15.29 -1.56
N ALA A 186 14.21 -15.90 -0.77
CA ALA A 186 14.47 -16.39 0.58
C ALA A 186 14.92 -17.86 0.64
N VAL A 187 14.96 -18.56 -0.51
CA VAL A 187 15.41 -19.95 -0.57
C VAL A 187 16.92 -20.03 -0.33
N VAL A 188 17.33 -20.98 0.48
CA VAL A 188 18.73 -21.31 0.77
C VAL A 188 18.99 -22.75 0.35
N ARG A 189 20.10 -22.95 -0.34
CA ARG A 189 20.62 -24.28 -0.66
C ARG A 189 21.61 -24.69 0.40
N THR A 190 21.38 -25.84 1.01
CA THR A 190 22.31 -26.48 1.94
C THR A 190 22.72 -27.82 1.39
N THR A 191 24.01 -28.00 1.18
CA THR A 191 24.59 -29.28 0.77
C THR A 191 25.02 -30.05 2.00
N SER A 192 24.50 -31.27 2.16
CA SER A 192 24.96 -32.21 3.17
C SER A 192 26.42 -32.56 2.93
N ARG A 193 27.27 -32.34 3.93
CA ARG A 193 28.70 -32.70 3.85
C ARG A 193 28.94 -34.20 3.85
N VAL A 194 27.96 -34.99 4.28
CA VAL A 194 28.06 -36.45 4.44
C VAL A 194 27.49 -37.18 3.22
N THR A 195 26.30 -36.77 2.77
CA THR A 195 25.59 -37.43 1.66
C THR A 195 25.79 -36.73 0.32
N GLY A 196 26.34 -35.50 0.31
CA GLY A 196 26.42 -34.68 -0.90
C GLY A 196 25.07 -34.14 -1.37
N GLU A 197 23.97 -34.50 -0.72
CA GLU A 197 22.62 -34.11 -1.10
C GLU A 197 22.40 -32.61 -0.93
N VAL A 198 21.79 -32.00 -1.95
CA VAL A 198 21.40 -30.60 -1.93
C VAL A 198 19.95 -30.51 -1.48
N ALA A 199 19.73 -29.92 -0.29
CA ALA A 199 18.41 -29.58 0.20
C ALA A 199 18.15 -28.09 -0.01
N GLU A 200 17.03 -27.75 -0.65
CA GLU A 200 16.51 -26.38 -0.72
C GLU A 200 15.47 -26.18 0.37
N HIS A 201 15.60 -25.10 1.14
CA HIS A 201 14.58 -24.73 2.10
C HIS A 201 14.44 -23.21 2.19
N VAL A 202 13.25 -22.76 2.56
CA VAL A 202 12.98 -21.33 2.77
C VAL A 202 13.56 -20.92 4.13
N SER A 203 14.46 -19.93 4.13
CA SER A 203 15.09 -19.41 5.34
C SER A 203 14.38 -18.14 5.81
N LEU A 204 13.80 -18.16 7.01
CA LEU A 204 13.22 -16.96 7.63
C LEU A 204 14.26 -15.85 7.84
N ALA A 205 15.51 -16.19 8.15
CA ALA A 205 16.56 -15.19 8.30
C ALA A 205 16.82 -14.47 6.96
N ARG A 206 16.86 -15.23 5.86
CA ARG A 206 17.01 -14.65 4.52
C ARG A 206 15.77 -13.87 4.11
N ALA A 207 14.57 -14.39 4.35
CA ALA A 207 13.31 -13.69 4.09
C ALA A 207 13.23 -12.35 4.84
N GLY A 208 13.63 -12.33 6.12
CA GLY A 208 13.75 -11.11 6.91
C GLY A 208 14.64 -10.09 6.21
N ALA A 209 15.87 -10.49 5.86
CA ALA A 209 16.87 -9.58 5.28
C ALA A 209 16.54 -9.09 3.86
N VAL A 210 15.93 -9.93 3.02
CA VAL A 210 15.77 -9.63 1.58
C VAL A 210 14.34 -9.24 1.16
N LEU A 211 13.33 -9.61 1.96
CA LEU A 211 11.93 -9.31 1.65
C LEU A 211 11.35 -8.35 2.68
N VAL A 212 11.43 -8.68 3.96
CA VAL A 212 10.66 -7.99 5.01
C VAL A 212 11.32 -6.70 5.47
N ASP A 213 12.59 -6.74 5.88
CA ASP A 213 13.28 -5.57 6.44
C ASP A 213 13.37 -4.41 5.42
N PRO A 214 13.73 -4.64 4.13
CA PRO A 214 13.71 -3.59 3.13
C PRO A 214 12.30 -3.02 2.92
N ALA A 215 11.28 -3.88 2.86
CA ALA A 215 9.90 -3.48 2.68
C ALA A 215 9.38 -2.66 3.88
N VAL A 216 9.68 -3.06 5.11
CA VAL A 216 9.29 -2.33 6.32
C VAL A 216 9.94 -0.94 6.35
N ASN A 217 11.23 -0.85 6.02
CA ASN A 217 11.93 0.43 5.95
C ASN A 217 11.31 1.35 4.89
N GLU A 218 11.01 0.81 3.71
CA GLU A 218 10.41 1.56 2.61
C GLU A 218 8.98 2.03 2.96
N ILE A 219 8.12 1.14 3.48
CA ILE A 219 6.77 1.51 3.92
C ILE A 219 6.80 2.57 5.02
N THR A 220 7.71 2.46 5.97
CA THR A 220 7.83 3.43 7.07
C THR A 220 8.24 4.82 6.56
N LYS A 221 9.07 4.87 5.50
CA LYS A 221 9.51 6.11 4.88
C LYS A 221 8.41 6.76 4.04
N ILE A 222 7.67 5.97 3.27
CA ILE A 222 6.71 6.45 2.27
C ILE A 222 5.33 6.68 2.88
N SER A 223 4.85 5.78 3.75
CA SER A 223 3.45 5.81 4.15
C SER A 223 3.14 6.91 5.17
N ASN A 224 2.10 7.68 4.87
CA ASN A 224 1.55 8.71 5.73
C ASN A 224 0.38 8.19 6.58
N SER A 225 -0.14 7.00 6.25
CA SER A 225 -1.29 6.38 6.92
C SER A 225 -0.90 5.34 7.98
N MET A 226 0.31 4.78 7.92
CA MET A 226 0.79 3.78 8.88
C MET A 226 2.28 3.88 9.19
N ARG A 227 2.66 3.36 10.36
CA ARG A 227 4.05 3.03 10.70
C ARG A 227 4.20 1.53 10.81
N VAL A 228 5.29 0.99 10.30
CA VAL A 228 5.54 -0.45 10.29
C VAL A 228 6.83 -0.77 11.02
N LYS A 229 6.86 -1.89 11.73
CA LYS A 229 8.08 -2.44 12.32
C LYS A 229 8.08 -3.95 12.19
N ALA A 230 9.25 -4.52 11.95
CA ALA A 230 9.47 -5.95 12.09
C ALA A 230 10.04 -6.22 13.49
N GLY A 231 9.47 -7.20 14.18
CA GLY A 231 10.00 -7.75 15.42
C GLY A 231 11.40 -8.30 15.16
N ARG A 232 12.39 -7.78 15.90
CA ARG A 232 13.77 -8.25 15.81
C ARG A 232 13.98 -9.48 16.69
N ARG A 233 14.94 -10.30 16.28
CA ARG A 233 15.38 -11.55 16.91
C ARG A 233 15.67 -11.38 18.42
N MET A 234 15.25 -12.35 19.22
CA MET A 234 15.90 -12.66 20.50
C MET A 234 17.11 -13.56 20.20
N ALA A 235 18.32 -13.11 20.53
CA ALA A 235 19.56 -13.83 20.23
C ALA A 235 19.50 -15.31 20.67
N GLY A 236 20.08 -16.22 19.87
CA GLY A 236 20.23 -17.63 20.22
C GLY A 236 19.06 -18.58 19.86
N ARG A 237 17.86 -18.10 19.49
CA ARG A 237 16.75 -18.97 19.05
C ARG A 237 16.62 -19.03 17.51
N LYS A 238 16.24 -20.20 16.99
CA LYS A 238 15.78 -20.35 15.59
C LYS A 238 14.58 -19.42 15.37
N TRP A 239 14.51 -18.74 14.23
CA TRP A 239 13.33 -17.95 13.87
C TRP A 239 12.12 -18.89 13.87
N ALA A 240 11.16 -18.65 14.78
CA ALA A 240 9.88 -19.37 14.74
C ALA A 240 8.89 -18.66 13.82
N ALA A 241 9.01 -17.33 13.69
CA ALA A 241 8.28 -16.50 12.75
C ALA A 241 8.92 -15.10 12.68
N ILE A 242 8.65 -14.35 11.61
CA ILE A 242 8.85 -12.91 11.53
C ILE A 242 7.52 -12.25 11.91
N VAL A 243 7.50 -11.36 12.91
CA VAL A 243 6.30 -10.61 13.26
C VAL A 243 6.42 -9.21 12.69
N VAL A 244 5.48 -8.80 11.85
CA VAL A 244 5.40 -7.45 11.30
C VAL A 244 4.20 -6.76 11.92
N GLU A 245 4.41 -5.60 12.54
CA GLU A 245 3.36 -4.79 13.14
C GLU A 245 3.16 -3.52 12.33
N ALA A 246 1.91 -3.22 11.98
CA ALA A 246 1.52 -1.94 11.39
C ALA A 246 0.64 -1.17 12.38
N THR A 247 0.93 0.10 12.59
CA THR A 247 0.20 1.00 13.48
C THR A 247 -0.46 2.11 12.66
N ARG A 248 -1.76 2.33 12.83
CA ARG A 248 -2.51 3.40 12.15
C ARG A 248 -2.08 4.76 12.71
N LEU A 249 -1.69 5.69 11.86
CA LEU A 249 -1.19 7.01 12.28
C LEU A 249 -2.29 7.99 12.73
N GLN A 250 -3.56 7.69 12.44
CA GLN A 250 -4.71 8.53 12.82
C GLN A 250 -5.01 8.55 14.33
N PHE A 251 -4.39 7.67 15.12
CA PHE A 251 -4.58 7.56 16.58
C PHE A 251 -3.47 8.18 17.43
N LEU A 252 -2.62 9.04 16.87
CA LEU A 252 -1.80 9.90 17.72
C LEU A 252 -2.70 11.05 18.20
N PRO A 253 -3.14 11.10 19.48
CA PRO A 253 -3.70 12.33 19.99
C PRO A 253 -2.67 13.41 19.72
N ARG A 254 -3.05 14.41 18.91
CA ARG A 254 -2.20 15.57 18.70
C ARG A 254 -1.85 16.08 20.09
N LEU A 255 -0.57 16.05 20.45
CA LEU A 255 -0.08 16.88 21.53
C LEU A 255 -0.34 18.31 21.07
N THR A 256 -1.53 18.83 21.38
CA THR A 256 -1.76 20.25 21.41
C THR A 256 -0.76 20.78 22.42
N LYS A 257 0.34 21.33 21.91
CA LYS A 257 1.19 22.19 22.74
C LYS A 257 0.22 23.16 23.42
N PRO A 258 0.20 23.25 24.76
CA PRO A 258 -0.62 24.25 25.41
C PRO A 258 -0.22 25.59 24.79
N ALA A 259 -1.22 26.32 24.30
CA ALA A 259 -1.02 27.66 23.78
C ALA A 259 -0.16 28.44 24.79
N PRO A 260 0.83 29.22 24.33
CA PRO A 260 1.63 30.03 25.24
C PRO A 260 0.66 30.86 26.09
N LYS A 261 0.75 30.70 27.42
CA LYS A 261 0.01 31.54 28.36
C LYS A 261 0.32 32.98 27.98
N LEU A 262 -0.70 33.70 27.49
CA LEU A 262 -0.67 35.16 27.41
C LEU A 262 -0.29 35.64 28.81
N ALA A 263 0.93 36.18 28.92
CA ALA A 263 1.40 36.82 30.13
C ALA A 263 0.37 37.91 30.48
N GLY A 264 -0.25 37.73 31.65
CA GLY A 264 -1.33 38.58 32.12
C GLY A 264 -0.95 40.05 32.11
N ALA A 265 -1.88 40.85 31.61
CA ALA A 265 -1.98 42.26 31.97
C ALA A 265 -2.03 42.36 33.50
N LYS A 266 -0.95 42.86 34.09
CA LYS A 266 -0.94 43.27 35.50
C LYS A 266 -1.85 44.48 35.63
N GLY A 267 -3.00 44.29 36.27
CA GLY A 267 -3.72 45.39 36.91
C GLY A 267 -2.91 45.90 38.10
N SER A 268 -2.55 47.18 38.11
CA SER A 268 -2.18 47.88 39.34
C SER A 268 -3.43 48.50 39.94
N MET A 269 -4.01 47.84 40.92
CA MET A 269 -4.87 48.47 41.92
C MET A 269 -4.00 49.38 42.79
N THR A 270 -4.29 50.67 42.82
CA THR A 270 -3.91 51.54 43.94
C THR A 270 -5.16 52.02 44.67
N PHE A 271 -5.19 51.56 45.92
CA PHE A 271 -6.05 51.88 47.06
C PHE A 271 -6.45 53.37 47.16
N ARG A 272 -7.73 53.64 47.46
CA ARG A 272 -8.18 54.90 48.08
C ARG A 272 -8.82 54.59 49.43
N PRO A 273 -8.36 55.20 50.54
CA PRO A 273 -9.13 55.26 51.76
C PRO A 273 -9.58 56.69 52.10
N GLY A 274 -10.82 56.81 52.58
CA GLY A 274 -11.18 57.75 53.66
C GLY A 274 -11.74 59.13 53.31
N VAL A 275 -13.04 59.31 53.61
CA VAL A 275 -13.83 60.56 53.79
C VAL A 275 -13.24 61.36 54.98
N ALA A 276 -13.22 62.70 55.11
CA ALA A 276 -14.25 63.77 55.08
C ALA A 276 -13.56 65.16 55.32
N PRO A 277 -14.23 66.32 55.55
CA PRO A 277 -15.52 66.87 55.09
C PRO A 277 -15.41 68.32 54.52
N ASP A 278 -16.58 68.89 54.17
CA ASP A 278 -16.90 70.28 53.74
C ASP A 278 -16.09 71.44 54.34
N PHE A 279 -15.80 72.47 53.53
CA PHE A 279 -15.97 73.88 53.93
C PHE A 279 -16.35 74.77 52.73
N ARG A 280 -17.38 75.58 52.95
CA ARG A 280 -17.99 76.59 52.07
C ARG A 280 -17.03 77.76 51.77
N ASN A 281 -17.19 78.41 50.62
CA ASN A 281 -17.73 79.79 50.45
C ASN A 281 -17.16 80.49 49.21
N SER A 282 -18.03 81.35 48.64
CA SER A 282 -17.83 82.43 47.66
C SER A 282 -17.50 82.05 46.22
#